data_AF-A0AAD6EXB0-F1
#
_entry.id   AF-A0AAD6EXB0-F1
#
_cell.length_a   1.000
_cell.length_b   1.000
_cell.length_c   1.000
_cell.angle_alpha   90.00
_cell.angle_beta   90.00
_cell.angle_gamma   90.00
#
_symmetry.space_group_name_H-M   'P 1'
#
loop_
_entity.id
_entity.type
_entity.pdbx_description
1 polymer ?
#
loop_
_entity_poly.entity_id
_entity_poly.type
_entity_poly.pdbx_seq_one_letter_code
_entity_poly.pdbx_strand_id
1 'polypeptide(L)'
;MASQVSHGELKLHQPDNFQFDSVPDSHDWLDLYDHPFADPIGPDSVPLIDLTNPKLIEKIGKACEAWGLFLITNHGIEPELLNQLGSQIHRLFALPAEVKLKVAKTEARMSGYGGVPSARFFPKFTWSEGFSITSSPLEHAQEFWPDDYSSFCEVIEEYKKVTRQLGCRLMHIMLLSLGLSEEEIKQNAIGDSSKILTTMHLNSYPACPNPDRALGLVPHTDPGLVTILYQNGVSGLQVLRRKDGNAGGTGHSCG
;
A
#
# COMPACT_ATOMS: atom_id res chain seq x y z
N MET A 1 24.16 34.73 13.49
CA MET A 1 23.55 34.64 12.16
C MET A 1 22.82 33.31 12.08
N ALA A 2 21.52 33.31 12.38
CA ALA A 2 20.66 32.15 12.19
C ALA A 2 20.22 32.17 10.72
N SER A 3 20.67 31.19 9.92
CA SER A 3 20.16 31.05 8.55
C SER A 3 18.73 30.54 8.64
N GLN A 4 17.81 31.35 8.16
CA GLN A 4 16.42 30.96 7.96
C GLN A 4 16.36 29.74 7.06
N VAL A 5 15.82 28.64 7.58
CA VAL A 5 15.41 27.49 6.78
C VAL A 5 14.23 27.95 5.95
N SER A 6 14.45 28.19 4.65
CA SER A 6 13.38 28.53 3.72
C SER A 6 12.34 27.41 3.75
N HIS A 7 11.08 27.78 3.92
CA HIS A 7 9.96 26.86 3.94
C HIS A 7 9.99 25.98 2.69
N GLY A 8 10.07 24.67 2.92
CA GLY A 8 10.31 23.67 1.88
C GLY A 8 9.15 23.63 0.89
N GLU A 9 9.37 24.20 -0.29
CA GLU A 9 8.71 23.70 -1.49
C GLU A 9 8.92 22.18 -1.51
N LEU A 10 7.82 21.42 -1.56
CA LEU A 10 7.85 20.03 -1.97
C LEU A 10 8.45 20.01 -3.38
N LYS A 11 9.77 19.91 -3.48
CA LYS A 11 10.43 19.60 -4.74
C LYS A 11 10.07 18.16 -5.05
N LEU A 12 8.89 17.97 -5.66
CA LEU A 12 8.58 16.77 -6.43
C LEU A 12 9.55 16.78 -7.61
N HIS A 13 10.78 16.34 -7.36
CA HIS A 13 11.75 16.02 -8.40
C HIS A 13 11.26 14.76 -9.10
N GLN A 14 10.32 14.93 -10.02
CA GLN A 14 9.95 13.91 -10.96
C GLN A 14 10.31 14.43 -12.35
N PRO A 15 11.50 14.07 -12.85
CA PRO A 15 11.84 14.23 -14.25
C PRO A 15 10.79 13.52 -15.09
N ASP A 16 10.46 14.11 -16.23
CA ASP A 16 9.43 13.67 -17.17
C ASP A 16 9.32 12.14 -17.24
N ASN A 17 8.31 11.61 -16.55
CA ASN A 17 7.86 10.21 -16.61
C ASN A 17 8.93 9.14 -16.31
N PHE A 18 9.85 9.38 -15.38
CA PHE A 18 10.87 8.38 -14.97
C PHE A 18 11.75 7.86 -16.14
N GLN A 19 11.98 8.68 -17.16
CA GLN A 19 12.89 8.36 -18.25
C GLN A 19 14.34 8.68 -17.86
N PHE A 20 15.08 7.67 -17.39
CA PHE A 20 16.47 7.82 -16.98
C PHE A 20 17.35 6.72 -17.60
N ASP A 21 18.55 7.12 -18.06
CA ASP A 21 19.58 6.18 -18.51
C ASP A 21 20.29 5.48 -17.34
N SER A 22 20.27 6.08 -16.15
CA SER A 22 20.88 5.54 -14.92
C SER A 22 20.16 6.05 -13.68
N VAL A 23 20.23 5.31 -12.56
CA VAL A 23 19.68 5.76 -11.27
C VAL A 23 20.45 6.99 -10.79
N PRO A 24 19.79 8.14 -10.57
CA PRO A 24 20.44 9.35 -10.06
C PRO A 24 20.84 9.19 -8.58
N ASP A 25 21.85 9.93 -8.14
CA ASP A 25 22.32 9.93 -6.75
C ASP A 25 21.20 10.19 -5.73
N SER A 26 20.15 10.93 -6.10
CA SER A 26 19.01 11.21 -5.22
C SER A 26 18.12 9.99 -4.94
N HIS A 27 18.19 8.96 -5.79
CA HIS A 27 17.46 7.70 -5.70
C HIS A 27 18.39 6.49 -5.54
N ASP A 28 19.70 6.74 -5.39
CA ASP A 28 20.70 5.71 -5.19
C ASP A 28 20.79 5.32 -3.71
N TRP A 29 20.22 4.15 -3.40
CA TRP A 29 20.25 3.53 -2.08
C TRP A 29 21.36 2.48 -2.05
N LEU A 30 22.44 2.79 -1.33
CA LEU A 30 23.50 1.83 -1.04
C LEU A 30 23.08 0.92 0.13
N ASP A 31 23.61 -0.30 0.17
CA ASP A 31 23.41 -1.27 1.26
C ASP A 31 21.96 -1.78 1.44
N LEU A 32 21.16 -1.83 0.35
CA LEU A 32 19.78 -2.35 0.37
C LEU A 32 19.67 -3.85 0.74
N TYR A 33 20.75 -4.61 0.62
CA TYR A 33 20.74 -6.09 0.61
C TYR A 33 21.37 -6.76 1.82
N ASP A 34 21.44 -6.09 2.97
CA ASP A 34 21.91 -6.71 4.22
C ASP A 34 20.89 -7.71 4.84
N HIS A 35 19.88 -8.13 4.06
CA HIS A 35 18.84 -9.04 4.50
C HIS A 35 18.79 -10.28 3.61
N PRO A 36 19.01 -11.49 4.17
CA PRO A 36 19.04 -12.70 3.38
C PRO A 36 17.65 -13.02 2.83
N PHE A 37 17.62 -13.44 1.57
CA PHE A 37 16.45 -13.87 0.84
C PHE A 37 16.07 -15.30 1.21
N ALA A 38 14.78 -15.55 1.48
CA ALA A 38 14.21 -16.89 1.65
C ALA A 38 13.49 -17.33 0.36
N ASP A 39 13.47 -18.64 0.11
CA ASP A 39 12.73 -19.20 -1.02
C ASP A 39 11.22 -18.93 -0.81
N PRO A 40 10.49 -18.36 -1.78
CA PRO A 40 9.05 -18.14 -1.69
C PRO A 40 8.25 -19.43 -1.46
N ILE A 41 8.84 -20.60 -1.78
CA ILE A 41 8.23 -21.91 -1.56
C ILE A 41 9.00 -22.63 -0.45
N GLY A 42 8.38 -22.75 0.72
CA GLY A 42 9.01 -23.42 1.85
C GLY A 42 8.23 -23.29 3.15
N PRO A 43 8.78 -23.80 4.27
CA PRO A 43 8.18 -23.64 5.60
C PRO A 43 8.05 -22.17 6.02
N ASP A 44 8.79 -21.28 5.36
CA ASP A 44 8.79 -19.83 5.56
C ASP A 44 7.96 -19.10 4.49
N SER A 45 6.99 -19.74 3.82
CA SER A 45 6.10 -19.03 2.88
C SER A 45 4.98 -18.27 3.59
N VAL A 46 4.59 -17.12 3.05
CA VAL A 46 3.40 -16.37 3.50
C VAL A 46 2.14 -17.26 3.42
N PRO A 47 1.31 -17.34 4.48
CA PRO A 47 0.10 -18.18 4.48
C PRO A 47 -0.91 -17.75 3.42
N LEU A 48 -1.46 -18.72 2.67
CA LEU A 48 -2.58 -18.53 1.76
C LEU A 48 -3.88 -19.05 2.39
N ILE A 49 -4.87 -18.16 2.54
CA ILE A 49 -6.13 -18.45 3.24
C ILE A 49 -7.32 -18.32 2.28
N ASP A 50 -8.02 -19.45 2.07
CA ASP A 50 -9.31 -19.47 1.41
C ASP A 50 -10.41 -18.96 2.36
N LEU A 51 -11.08 -17.86 2.00
CA LEU A 51 -12.12 -17.25 2.83
C LEU A 51 -13.44 -18.05 2.90
N THR A 52 -13.55 -19.17 2.19
CA THR A 52 -14.67 -20.13 2.30
C THR A 52 -14.36 -21.30 3.25
N ASN A 53 -13.14 -21.35 3.80
CA ASN A 53 -12.72 -22.44 4.66
C ASN A 53 -13.53 -22.48 5.98
N PRO A 54 -14.02 -23.65 6.43
CA PRO A 54 -14.82 -23.73 7.67
C PRO A 54 -14.01 -23.42 8.95
N LYS A 55 -12.68 -23.48 8.89
CA LYS A 55 -11.78 -23.15 10.01
C LYS A 55 -11.17 -21.75 9.86
N LEU A 56 -11.89 -20.82 9.23
CA LEU A 56 -11.37 -19.50 8.87
C LEU A 56 -10.83 -18.71 10.07
N ILE A 57 -11.56 -18.73 11.20
CA ILE A 57 -11.19 -18.02 12.43
C ILE A 57 -9.83 -18.50 12.95
N GLU A 58 -9.65 -19.81 13.08
CA GLU A 58 -8.39 -20.42 13.54
C GLU A 58 -7.23 -20.11 12.59
N LYS A 59 -7.46 -20.20 11.27
CA LYS A 59 -6.43 -19.96 10.26
C LYS A 59 -5.96 -18.51 10.24
N ILE A 60 -6.89 -17.55 10.28
CA ILE A 60 -6.57 -16.13 10.30
C ILE A 60 -5.84 -15.78 11.59
N GLY A 61 -6.32 -16.24 12.76
CA GLY A 61 -5.64 -16.00 14.04
C GLY A 61 -4.18 -16.46 14.03
N LYS A 62 -3.94 -17.71 13.59
CA LYS A 62 -2.58 -18.26 13.46
C LYS A 62 -1.69 -17.48 12.49
N ALA A 63 -2.23 -17.02 11.37
CA ALA A 63 -1.47 -16.23 10.41
C ALA A 63 -1.16 -14.82 10.95
N CYS A 64 -2.11 -14.17 11.62
CA CYS A 64 -1.88 -12.91 12.32
C CYS A 64 -0.76 -13.03 13.35
N GLU A 65 -0.77 -14.09 14.19
CA GLU A 65 0.25 -14.30 15.22
C GLU A 65 1.63 -14.63 14.64
N ALA A 66 1.70 -15.56 13.69
CA ALA A 66 2.96 -16.09 13.18
C ALA A 66 3.63 -15.19 12.12
N TRP A 67 2.84 -14.39 11.41
CA TRP A 67 3.30 -13.60 10.26
C TRP A 67 2.92 -12.12 10.34
N GLY A 68 1.75 -11.78 10.88
CA GLY A 68 1.18 -10.44 10.74
C GLY A 68 0.74 -10.10 9.31
N LEU A 69 0.85 -11.05 8.38
CA LEU A 69 0.53 -10.91 6.96
C LEU A 69 0.07 -12.26 6.40
N PHE A 70 -0.90 -12.24 5.49
CA PHE A 70 -1.36 -13.43 4.77
C PHE A 70 -2.01 -13.06 3.44
N LEU A 71 -1.98 -14.00 2.50
CA LEU A 71 -2.70 -13.91 1.23
C LEU A 71 -4.11 -14.49 1.38
N ILE A 72 -5.07 -13.97 0.61
CA ILE A 72 -6.46 -14.44 0.65
C ILE A 72 -6.95 -14.85 -0.74
N THR A 73 -7.78 -15.89 -0.80
CA THR A 73 -8.52 -16.31 -2.00
C THR A 73 -10.00 -16.41 -1.72
N ASN A 74 -10.81 -16.48 -2.79
CA ASN A 74 -12.28 -16.49 -2.69
C ASN A 74 -12.82 -15.30 -1.87
N HIS A 75 -12.20 -14.14 -2.05
CA HIS A 75 -12.54 -12.90 -1.34
C HIS A 75 -13.82 -12.21 -1.85
N GLY A 76 -14.31 -12.62 -3.03
CA GLY A 76 -15.58 -12.14 -3.59
C GLY A 76 -15.51 -10.77 -4.26
N ILE A 77 -14.31 -10.29 -4.59
CA ILE A 77 -14.16 -9.09 -5.44
C ILE A 77 -14.13 -9.58 -6.88
N GLU A 78 -15.00 -9.02 -7.72
CA GLU A 78 -15.12 -9.39 -9.13
C GLU A 78 -13.82 -9.09 -9.88
N PRO A 79 -13.28 -10.04 -10.67
CA PRO A 79 -12.07 -9.82 -11.47
C PRO A 79 -12.20 -8.63 -12.43
N GLU A 80 -13.40 -8.39 -12.96
CA GLU A 80 -13.66 -7.27 -13.86
C GLU A 80 -13.44 -5.91 -13.18
N LEU A 81 -13.84 -5.76 -11.92
CA LEU A 81 -13.58 -4.54 -11.15
C LEU A 81 -12.08 -4.31 -10.94
N LEU A 82 -11.30 -5.38 -10.72
CA LEU A 82 -9.84 -5.30 -10.58
C LEU A 82 -9.16 -4.91 -11.90
N ASN A 83 -9.66 -5.41 -13.04
CA ASN A 83 -9.17 -5.02 -14.37
C ASN A 83 -9.47 -3.56 -14.69
N GLN A 84 -10.69 -3.11 -14.40
CA GLN A 84 -11.08 -1.71 -14.55
C GLN A 84 -10.26 -0.81 -13.64
N LEU A 85 -10.06 -1.19 -12.38
CA LEU A 85 -9.21 -0.48 -11.44
C LEU A 85 -7.79 -0.33 -11.98
N GLY A 86 -7.17 -1.42 -12.44
CA GLY A 86 -5.84 -1.40 -13.04
C GLY A 86 -5.75 -0.43 -14.23
N SER A 87 -6.77 -0.44 -15.09
CA SER A 87 -6.85 0.47 -16.25
C SER A 87 -6.94 1.94 -15.83
N GLN A 88 -7.76 2.26 -14.83
CA GLN A 88 -7.89 3.62 -14.30
C GLN A 88 -6.63 4.11 -13.58
N ILE A 89 -5.95 3.23 -12.83
CA ILE A 89 -4.66 3.54 -12.19
C ILE A 89 -3.59 3.82 -13.25
N HIS A 90 -3.51 2.99 -14.29
CA HIS A 90 -2.58 3.21 -15.39
C HIS A 90 -2.87 4.52 -16.13
N ARG A 91 -4.15 4.80 -16.43
CA ARG A 91 -4.59 6.07 -17.02
C ARG A 91 -4.16 7.28 -16.20
N LEU A 92 -4.29 7.22 -14.87
CA LEU A 92 -3.86 8.28 -13.96
C LEU A 92 -2.35 8.51 -14.02
N PHE A 93 -1.55 7.44 -13.91
CA PHE A 93 -0.09 7.58 -13.87
C PHE A 93 0.55 7.88 -15.22
N ALA A 94 -0.14 7.57 -16.33
CA ALA A 94 0.24 7.97 -17.68
C ALA A 94 0.04 9.47 -17.99
N LEU A 95 -0.64 10.22 -17.11
CA LEU A 95 -0.77 11.68 -17.26
C LEU A 95 0.59 12.38 -17.15
N PRO A 96 0.80 13.51 -17.85
CA PRO A 96 1.98 14.34 -17.67
C PRO A 96 2.17 14.74 -16.20
N ALA A 97 3.43 14.81 -15.76
CA ALA A 97 3.78 15.20 -14.39
C ALA A 97 3.12 16.54 -13.99
N GLU A 98 3.12 17.53 -14.89
CA GLU A 98 2.49 18.83 -14.66
C GLU A 98 0.99 18.73 -14.31
N VAL A 99 0.27 17.79 -14.93
CA VAL A 99 -1.16 17.56 -14.65
C VAL A 99 -1.32 16.89 -13.29
N LYS A 100 -0.52 15.86 -12.99
CA LYS A 100 -0.54 15.17 -11.70
C LYS A 100 -0.22 16.12 -10.54
N LEU A 101 0.72 17.05 -10.75
CA LEU A 101 1.16 18.03 -9.75
C LEU A 101 0.10 19.09 -9.38
N LYS A 102 -0.92 19.33 -10.21
CA LYS A 102 -2.01 20.28 -9.88
C LYS A 102 -2.76 19.91 -8.59
N VAL A 103 -2.80 18.62 -8.29
CA VAL A 103 -3.46 18.05 -7.11
C VAL A 103 -2.44 17.45 -6.15
N ALA A 104 -1.22 17.98 -6.10
CA ALA A 104 -0.22 17.53 -5.15
C ALA A 104 -0.71 17.68 -3.71
N LYS A 105 -0.34 16.73 -2.85
CA LYS A 105 -0.58 16.79 -1.41
C LYS A 105 0.06 18.04 -0.82
N THR A 106 -0.59 18.61 0.18
CA THR A 106 -0.05 19.71 0.98
C THR A 106 -0.25 19.40 2.46
N GLU A 107 0.31 20.21 3.36
CA GLU A 107 0.05 20.06 4.81
C GLU A 107 -1.45 20.15 5.14
N ALA A 108 -2.22 20.89 4.34
CA ALA A 108 -3.67 21.02 4.49
C ALA A 108 -4.49 19.98 3.71
N ARG A 109 -3.88 19.26 2.75
CA ARG A 109 -4.55 18.30 1.86
C ARG A 109 -3.84 16.95 1.89
N MET A 110 -4.43 16.00 2.62
CA MET A 110 -3.88 14.64 2.77
C MET A 110 -4.13 13.73 1.56
N SER A 111 -5.18 14.02 0.77
CA SER A 111 -5.43 13.38 -0.52
C SER A 111 -4.69 14.11 -1.64
N GLY A 112 -4.37 13.39 -2.70
CA GLY A 112 -3.72 13.95 -3.88
C GLY A 112 -2.44 13.22 -4.28
N TYR A 113 -1.73 13.82 -5.23
CA TYR A 113 -0.52 13.29 -5.80
C TYR A 113 0.71 13.51 -4.90
N GLY A 114 1.58 12.50 -4.85
CA GLY A 114 2.83 12.55 -4.11
C GLY A 114 3.06 11.28 -3.30
N GLY A 115 4.34 11.05 -2.98
CA GLY A 115 4.80 9.88 -2.25
C GLY A 115 4.22 9.74 -0.84
N VAL A 116 4.63 8.67 -0.17
CA VAL A 116 4.29 8.44 1.23
C VAL A 116 4.93 9.50 2.14
N PRO A 117 4.21 10.05 3.13
CA PRO A 117 4.76 11.07 4.04
C PRO A 117 6.01 10.64 4.80
N SER A 118 6.24 9.33 4.98
CA SER A 118 7.42 8.79 5.63
C SER A 118 8.71 8.98 4.83
N ALA A 119 8.63 9.10 3.50
CA ALA A 119 9.79 9.25 2.62
C ALA A 119 10.64 10.50 2.98
N ARG A 120 10.03 11.55 3.54
CA ARG A 120 10.73 12.78 3.95
C ARG A 120 11.75 12.59 5.09
N PHE A 121 11.68 11.46 5.81
CA PHE A 121 12.61 11.15 6.90
C PHE A 121 13.85 10.40 6.43
N PHE A 122 13.94 10.11 5.13
CA PHE A 122 15.06 9.38 4.54
C PHE A 122 15.94 10.30 3.68
N PRO A 123 17.25 9.99 3.57
CA PRO A 123 18.19 10.83 2.82
C PRO A 123 18.06 10.72 1.30
N LYS A 124 17.27 9.77 0.80
CA LYS A 124 17.08 9.43 -0.62
C LYS A 124 15.59 9.30 -0.94
N PHE A 125 15.23 9.50 -2.20
CA PHE A 125 13.87 9.32 -2.71
C PHE A 125 13.61 7.88 -3.15
N THR A 126 12.36 7.44 -3.09
CA THR A 126 11.94 6.13 -3.58
C THR A 126 11.67 6.17 -5.09
N TRP A 127 11.90 5.05 -5.77
CA TRP A 127 11.62 4.85 -7.20
C TRP A 127 10.13 4.54 -7.42
N SER A 128 9.30 5.53 -7.10
CA SER A 128 7.86 5.38 -7.12
C SER A 128 7.17 6.72 -7.26
N GLU A 129 5.97 6.70 -7.82
CA GLU A 129 4.99 7.76 -7.68
C GLU A 129 3.74 7.23 -6.98
N GLY A 130 3.00 8.12 -6.33
CA GLY A 130 1.87 7.74 -5.50
C GLY A 130 0.73 8.74 -5.56
N PHE A 131 -0.48 8.24 -5.31
CA PHE A 131 -1.70 9.05 -5.20
C PHE A 131 -2.55 8.53 -4.05
N SER A 132 -2.99 9.42 -3.15
CA SER A 132 -3.80 9.03 -2.00
C SER A 132 -5.22 9.58 -2.08
N ILE A 133 -6.17 8.75 -1.67
CA ILE A 133 -7.61 9.05 -1.67
C ILE A 133 -8.15 8.71 -0.28
N THR A 134 -8.37 9.74 0.54
CA THR A 134 -8.94 9.64 1.90
C THR A 134 -10.46 9.83 1.89
N SER A 135 -11.00 10.46 0.85
CA SER A 135 -12.44 10.75 0.70
C SER A 135 -12.88 10.45 -0.74
N SER A 136 -13.63 11.33 -1.38
CA SER A 136 -14.06 11.15 -2.77
C SER A 136 -12.91 11.49 -3.75
N PRO A 137 -12.76 10.76 -4.86
CA PRO A 137 -11.79 11.13 -5.90
C PRO A 137 -12.25 12.31 -6.76
N LEU A 138 -13.50 12.76 -6.65
CA LEU A 138 -14.16 13.65 -7.60
C LEU A 138 -13.38 14.94 -7.89
N GLU A 139 -12.99 15.69 -6.85
CA GLU A 139 -12.29 16.96 -7.02
C GLU A 139 -10.98 16.78 -7.81
N HIS A 140 -10.21 15.74 -7.49
CA HIS A 140 -8.97 15.46 -8.22
C HIS A 140 -9.23 14.95 -9.64
N ALA A 141 -10.26 14.12 -9.82
CA ALA A 141 -10.60 13.56 -11.12
C ALA A 141 -11.08 14.65 -12.09
N GLN A 142 -11.80 15.67 -11.62
CA GLN A 142 -12.18 16.84 -12.41
C GLN A 142 -10.96 17.67 -12.87
N GLU A 143 -9.92 17.77 -12.05
CA GLU A 143 -8.66 18.43 -12.44
C GLU A 143 -7.87 17.62 -13.48
N PHE A 144 -7.96 16.29 -13.43
CA PHE A 144 -7.30 15.40 -14.39
C PHE A 144 -8.03 15.31 -15.72
N TRP A 145 -9.35 15.13 -15.69
CA TRP A 145 -10.19 14.88 -16.86
C TRP A 145 -11.50 15.66 -16.75
N PRO A 146 -11.51 16.98 -17.02
CA PRO A 146 -12.69 17.83 -16.84
C PRO A 146 -13.97 17.30 -17.51
N ASP A 147 -13.81 16.63 -18.66
CA ASP A 147 -14.91 16.12 -19.49
C ASP A 147 -15.10 14.59 -19.42
N ASP A 148 -14.26 13.84 -18.68
CA ASP A 148 -14.27 12.36 -18.68
C ASP A 148 -13.78 11.74 -17.34
N TYR A 149 -14.20 12.33 -16.22
CA TYR A 149 -13.81 11.88 -14.88
C TYR A 149 -14.72 10.79 -14.28
N SER A 150 -15.92 10.57 -14.84
CA SER A 150 -16.95 9.72 -14.24
C SER A 150 -16.49 8.28 -14.07
N SER A 151 -15.92 7.68 -15.11
CA SER A 151 -15.45 6.29 -15.08
C SER A 151 -14.39 6.06 -14.00
N PHE A 152 -13.45 6.99 -13.82
CA PHE A 152 -12.46 6.91 -12.74
C PHE A 152 -13.14 6.94 -11.37
N CYS A 153 -14.08 7.86 -11.17
CA CYS A 153 -14.79 8.00 -9.89
C CYS A 153 -15.62 6.77 -9.55
N GLU A 154 -16.38 6.25 -10.51
CA GLU A 154 -17.23 5.07 -10.34
C GLU A 154 -16.43 3.84 -9.93
N VAL A 155 -15.33 3.55 -10.64
CA VAL A 155 -14.47 2.39 -10.36
C VAL A 155 -13.79 2.52 -8.99
N ILE A 156 -13.25 3.70 -8.66
CA ILE A 156 -12.58 3.93 -7.37
C ILE A 156 -13.58 3.82 -6.21
N GLU A 157 -14.78 4.40 -6.32
CA GLU A 157 -15.77 4.35 -5.25
C GLU A 157 -16.34 2.93 -5.07
N GLU A 158 -16.60 2.20 -6.16
CA GLU A 158 -17.03 0.80 -6.05
C GLU A 158 -15.93 -0.07 -5.43
N TYR A 159 -14.67 0.10 -5.85
CA TYR A 159 -13.56 -0.63 -5.25
C TYR A 159 -13.39 -0.32 -3.76
N LYS A 160 -13.44 0.96 -3.36
CA LYS A 160 -13.41 1.37 -1.94
C LYS A 160 -14.54 0.72 -1.16
N LYS A 161 -15.75 0.70 -1.70
CA LYS A 161 -16.93 0.10 -1.06
C LYS A 161 -16.76 -1.39 -0.81
N VAL A 162 -16.41 -2.18 -1.83
CA VAL A 162 -16.25 -3.64 -1.69
C VAL A 162 -15.05 -4.00 -0.81
N THR A 163 -13.95 -3.24 -0.92
CA THR A 163 -12.75 -3.46 -0.10
C THR A 163 -12.99 -3.09 1.36
N ARG A 164 -13.78 -2.04 1.63
CA ARG A 164 -14.21 -1.70 3.00
C ARG A 164 -15.03 -2.83 3.62
N GLN A 165 -15.97 -3.41 2.88
CA GLN A 165 -16.76 -4.55 3.35
C GLN A 165 -15.87 -5.77 3.66
N LEU A 166 -14.90 -6.06 2.78
CA LEU A 166 -13.92 -7.11 3.01
C LEU A 166 -13.08 -6.83 4.27
N GLY A 167 -12.60 -5.60 4.45
CA GLY A 167 -11.85 -5.19 5.65
C GLY A 167 -12.67 -5.36 6.95
N CYS A 168 -13.94 -4.94 6.95
CA CYS A 168 -14.85 -5.17 8.08
C CYS A 168 -14.99 -6.66 8.40
N ARG A 169 -15.18 -7.51 7.39
CA ARG A 169 -15.31 -8.96 7.56
C ARG A 169 -14.03 -9.58 8.12
N LEU A 170 -12.86 -9.20 7.60
CA LEU A 170 -11.57 -9.70 8.10
C LEU A 170 -11.34 -9.27 9.55
N MET A 171 -11.65 -8.00 9.88
CA MET A 171 -11.55 -7.48 11.24
C MET A 171 -12.48 -8.24 12.20
N HIS A 172 -13.72 -8.51 11.80
CA HIS A 172 -14.65 -9.33 12.59
C HIS A 172 -14.06 -10.72 12.89
N ILE A 173 -13.50 -11.38 11.88
CA ILE A 173 -12.87 -12.70 12.05
C ILE A 173 -11.64 -12.64 12.97
N MET A 174 -10.82 -11.60 12.86
CA MET A 174 -9.66 -11.39 13.74
C MET A 174 -10.11 -11.23 15.20
N LEU A 175 -11.18 -10.47 15.46
CA LEU A 175 -11.72 -10.29 16.82
C LEU A 175 -12.27 -11.60 17.39
N LEU A 176 -12.98 -12.38 16.59
CA LEU A 176 -13.41 -13.73 16.99
C LEU A 176 -12.21 -14.63 17.31
N SER A 177 -11.12 -14.52 16.55
CA SER A 177 -9.89 -15.30 16.80
C SER A 177 -9.20 -14.90 18.11
N LEU A 178 -9.41 -13.67 18.58
CA LEU A 178 -8.94 -13.18 19.88
C LEU A 178 -9.86 -13.60 21.03
N GLY A 179 -10.93 -14.34 20.75
CA GLY A 179 -11.85 -14.87 21.76
C GLY A 179 -13.01 -13.96 22.12
N LEU A 180 -13.24 -12.87 21.37
CA LEU A 180 -14.44 -12.04 21.56
C LEU A 180 -15.69 -12.78 21.06
N SER A 181 -16.79 -12.62 21.78
CA SER A 181 -18.11 -13.10 21.38
C SER A 181 -18.78 -12.17 20.34
N GLU A 182 -19.76 -12.70 19.61
CA GLU A 182 -20.58 -11.93 18.67
C GLU A 182 -21.29 -10.75 19.37
N GLU A 183 -21.73 -10.97 20.60
CA GLU A 183 -22.40 -9.96 21.43
C GLU A 183 -21.46 -8.80 21.77
N GLU A 184 -20.22 -9.08 22.18
CA GLU A 184 -19.22 -8.06 22.51
C GLU A 184 -18.85 -7.22 21.29
N ILE A 185 -18.69 -7.84 20.12
CA ILE A 185 -18.35 -7.14 18.87
C ILE A 185 -19.48 -6.18 18.48
N LYS A 186 -20.73 -6.65 18.55
CA LYS A 186 -21.93 -5.84 18.24
C LYS A 186 -22.10 -4.68 19.20
N GLN A 187 -21.98 -4.91 20.51
CA GLN A 187 -22.20 -3.87 21.54
C GLN A 187 -21.20 -2.73 21.44
N ASN A 188 -19.95 -3.03 21.08
CA ASN A 188 -18.89 -2.02 20.96
C ASN A 188 -18.84 -1.35 19.57
N ALA A 189 -19.76 -1.71 18.66
CA ALA A 189 -19.77 -1.28 17.27
C ALA A 189 -18.41 -1.48 16.56
N ILE A 190 -17.64 -2.49 16.98
CA ILE A 190 -16.33 -2.78 16.41
C ILE A 190 -16.58 -3.42 15.04
N GLY A 191 -16.09 -2.78 13.98
CA GLY A 191 -16.38 -3.18 12.59
C GLY A 191 -17.54 -2.44 11.92
N ASP A 192 -18.15 -1.43 12.57
CA ASP A 192 -19.09 -0.53 11.91
C ASP A 192 -18.40 0.24 10.78
N SER A 193 -18.71 -0.17 9.54
CA SER A 193 -18.12 0.39 8.31
C SER A 193 -18.30 1.91 8.16
N SER A 194 -19.26 2.53 8.86
CA SER A 194 -19.50 3.97 8.84
C SER A 194 -18.48 4.77 9.66
N LYS A 195 -17.81 4.13 10.63
CA LYS A 195 -16.83 4.75 11.53
C LYS A 195 -15.38 4.44 11.15
N ILE A 196 -15.17 3.52 10.21
CA ILE A 196 -13.84 3.14 9.74
C ILE A 196 -13.37 4.18 8.71
N LEU A 197 -12.36 4.94 9.11
CA LEU A 197 -11.60 5.76 8.17
C LEU A 197 -10.79 4.84 7.27
N THR A 198 -10.99 4.95 5.96
CA THR A 198 -10.24 4.19 4.96
C THR A 198 -9.46 5.18 4.10
N THR A 199 -8.21 4.85 3.83
CA THR A 199 -7.40 5.59 2.86
C THR A 199 -6.93 4.61 1.80
N MET A 200 -7.14 4.96 0.54
CA MET A 200 -6.62 4.22 -0.59
C MET A 200 -5.32 4.86 -1.05
N HIS A 201 -4.29 4.05 -1.24
CA HIS A 201 -3.01 4.47 -1.83
C HIS A 201 -2.85 3.76 -3.17
N LEU A 202 -2.74 4.54 -4.24
CA LEU A 202 -2.35 4.06 -5.55
C LEU A 202 -0.84 4.26 -5.67
N ASN A 203 -0.10 3.20 -5.97
CA ASN A 203 1.35 3.26 -6.14
C ASN A 203 1.69 2.82 -7.57
N SER A 204 2.60 3.54 -8.21
CA SER A 204 3.20 3.17 -9.49
C SER A 204 4.71 3.09 -9.32
N TYR A 205 5.27 1.98 -9.79
CA TYR A 205 6.70 1.67 -9.73
C TYR A 205 7.21 1.52 -11.18
N PRO A 206 7.69 2.60 -11.80
CA PRO A 206 8.20 2.56 -13.17
C PRO A 206 9.42 1.66 -13.29
N ALA A 207 9.71 1.19 -14.51
CA ALA A 207 10.92 0.42 -14.77
C ALA A 207 12.16 1.20 -14.32
N CYS A 208 13.10 0.52 -13.67
CA CYS A 208 14.33 1.10 -13.15
C CYS A 208 15.53 0.59 -13.97
N PRO A 209 16.43 1.45 -14.46
CA PRO A 209 17.61 1.00 -15.20
C PRO A 209 18.60 0.21 -14.33
N ASN A 210 18.56 0.41 -13.00
CA ASN A 210 19.36 -0.36 -12.05
C ASN A 210 18.54 -0.65 -10.77
N PRO A 211 17.69 -1.69 -10.76
CA PRO A 211 16.82 -2.00 -9.63
C PRO A 211 17.59 -2.33 -8.35
N ASP A 212 18.84 -2.78 -8.46
CA ASP A 212 19.68 -3.10 -7.29
C ASP A 212 20.18 -1.86 -6.52
N ARG A 213 19.90 -0.67 -7.03
CA ARG A 213 20.31 0.61 -6.42
C ARG A 213 19.14 1.51 -6.08
N ALA A 214 17.92 1.07 -6.34
CA ALA A 214 16.73 1.90 -6.20
C ALA A 214 15.67 1.15 -5.39
N LEU A 215 14.97 1.87 -4.53
CA LEU A 215 13.96 1.28 -3.67
C LEU A 215 12.57 1.82 -4.00
N GLY A 216 11.63 0.95 -4.35
CA GLY A 216 10.26 1.36 -4.63
C GLY A 216 9.54 1.93 -3.41
N LEU A 217 9.76 1.35 -2.23
CA LEU A 217 9.18 1.83 -0.97
C LEU A 217 10.12 1.51 0.19
N VAL A 218 10.36 2.48 1.06
CA VAL A 218 11.24 2.32 2.23
C VAL A 218 10.74 1.23 3.19
N PRO A 219 11.61 0.53 3.92
CA PRO A 219 11.17 -0.42 4.95
C PRO A 219 10.34 0.30 6.01
N HIS A 220 9.15 -0.22 6.29
CA HIS A 220 8.24 0.36 7.28
C HIS A 220 7.24 -0.70 7.76
N THR A 221 6.53 -0.36 8.82
CA THR A 221 5.29 -1.03 9.23
C THR A 221 4.12 -0.12 8.93
N ASP A 222 3.00 -0.69 8.51
CA ASP A 222 1.79 0.10 8.26
C ASP A 222 1.27 0.73 9.55
N PRO A 223 0.85 2.02 9.52
CA PRO A 223 0.35 2.71 10.72
C PRO A 223 -1.12 2.38 11.03
N GLY A 224 -1.83 1.73 10.13
CA GLY A 224 -3.25 1.38 10.25
C GLY A 224 -3.49 0.04 10.95
N LEU A 225 -4.76 -0.31 11.15
CA LEU A 225 -5.16 -1.57 11.78
C LEU A 225 -5.06 -2.77 10.80
N VAL A 226 -5.57 -2.59 9.58
CA VAL A 226 -5.54 -3.61 8.51
C VAL A 226 -5.28 -2.92 7.17
N THR A 227 -4.35 -3.47 6.40
CA THR A 227 -4.10 -3.09 5.00
C THR A 227 -4.53 -4.22 4.08
N ILE A 228 -5.31 -3.89 3.04
CA ILE A 228 -5.62 -4.81 1.95
C ILE A 228 -4.84 -4.33 0.73
N LEU A 229 -3.88 -5.15 0.30
CA LEU A 229 -3.02 -4.85 -0.84
C LEU A 229 -3.47 -5.65 -2.07
N TYR A 230 -3.58 -4.96 -3.21
CA TYR A 230 -3.74 -5.57 -4.53
C TYR A 230 -2.51 -5.25 -5.39
N GLN A 231 -1.96 -6.26 -6.08
CA GLN A 231 -0.77 -6.14 -6.92
C GLN A 231 -1.06 -6.59 -8.35
N ASN A 232 -0.45 -5.95 -9.35
CA ASN A 232 -0.71 -6.17 -10.77
C ASN A 232 0.13 -7.32 -11.38
N GLY A 233 0.34 -8.42 -10.62
CA GLY A 233 1.08 -9.60 -11.08
C GLY A 233 2.60 -9.43 -11.21
N VAL A 234 3.11 -8.21 -11.03
CA VAL A 234 4.56 -7.94 -10.93
C VAL A 234 5.00 -8.07 -9.47
N SER A 235 6.00 -8.92 -9.22
CA SER A 235 6.58 -9.11 -7.89
C SER A 235 7.36 -7.87 -7.43
N GLY A 236 7.35 -7.60 -6.12
CA GLY A 236 8.09 -6.46 -5.56
C GLY A 236 7.86 -6.22 -4.06
N LEU A 237 6.78 -6.75 -3.48
CA LEU A 237 6.62 -6.77 -2.03
C LEU A 237 7.64 -7.73 -1.41
N GLN A 238 8.34 -7.27 -0.39
CA GLN A 238 9.22 -8.08 0.46
C GLN A 238 8.79 -7.88 1.91
N VAL A 239 8.82 -8.95 2.70
CA VAL A 239 8.38 -8.91 4.09
C VAL A 239 9.52 -9.36 4.99
N LEU A 240 9.87 -8.52 5.97
CA LEU A 240 10.83 -8.88 7.00
C LEU A 240 10.14 -9.75 8.05
N ARG A 241 10.55 -11.01 8.14
CA ARG A 241 10.07 -11.93 9.18
C ARG A 241 11.09 -12.05 10.30
N ARG A 242 10.63 -11.90 11.53
CA ARG A 242 11.42 -12.29 12.70
C ARG A 242 11.40 -13.81 12.80
N LYS A 243 12.57 -14.46 12.72
CA LYS A 243 12.65 -15.86 13.12
C LYS A 243 12.41 -15.95 14.62
N ASP A 244 11.59 -16.90 15.05
CA ASP A 244 11.47 -17.23 16.46
C ASP A 244 12.86 -17.56 17.01
N GLY A 245 13.36 -16.67 17.86
CA GLY A 245 14.70 -16.77 18.40
C GLY A 245 14.79 -17.95 19.35
N ASN A 246 15.52 -19.00 18.94
CA ASN A 246 16.43 -19.60 19.89
C ASN A 246 17.47 -18.51 20.20
N ALA A 247 17.49 -18.04 21.45
CA ALA A 247 18.37 -16.98 21.91
C ALA A 247 19.83 -17.30 21.53
N GLY A 248 20.38 -16.65 20.49
CA GLY A 248 21.80 -16.82 20.13
C GLY A 248 22.24 -16.60 18.68
N GLY A 249 21.39 -16.17 17.73
CA GLY A 249 21.85 -15.99 16.34
C GLY A 249 21.17 -14.84 15.61
N THR A 250 21.97 -13.88 15.12
CA THR A 250 21.58 -12.65 14.40
C THR A 250 21.13 -12.89 12.95
N GLY A 251 20.28 -13.90 12.72
CA GLY A 251 19.76 -14.23 11.39
C GLY A 251 18.35 -13.71 11.17
N HIS A 252 18.20 -12.47 10.70
CA HIS A 252 16.94 -11.98 10.10
C HIS A 252 16.82 -12.58 8.70
N SER A 253 15.63 -12.92 8.20
CA SER A 253 15.44 -13.34 6.80
C SER A 253 14.18 -12.71 6.21
N CYS A 254 14.27 -12.24 4.97
CA CYS A 254 13.17 -11.70 4.18
C CYS A 254 12.52 -12.80 3.34
N GLY A 255 11.19 -12.78 3.23
CA GLY A 255 10.41 -13.60 2.31
C GLY A 255 9.55 -12.76 1.38
#